data_AF-A0A1J4T4Q2-F1
#
_entry.id   AF-A0A1J4T4Q2-F1
#
_cell.length_a   1.000
_cell.length_b   1.000
_cell.length_c   1.000
_cell.angle_alpha   90.00
_cell.angle_beta   90.00
_cell.angle_gamma   90.00
#
_symmetry.space_group_name_H-M   'P 1'
#
loop_
_entity.id
_entity.type
_entity.pdbx_description
1 polymer ?
#
loop_
_entity_poly.entity_id
_entity_poly.type
_entity_poly.pdbx_seq_one_letter_code
_entity_poly.pdbx_strand_id
1 'polypeptide(L)'
;MESKAMQFLKKLVELPEEVRLYFGSPAEYQATKEIETDYQLSSDDLDNIVNDIFIADFSLASLDGALKATKVPAPSQSKLAADILGKLFLPVAAFLKIDVKAEIIKRGHRPEIYQPYLDNFAEVIEDKNFESLEELVDLHESTFNPVEEENASLDLFTGDLKGILNDTDIDAVNTLNGALIYLLSNKPDFHNKINKTLLDNQEVITTQSLTWAEGAKAGTAANWLKDFIKENGSDIYNSVVLSRYLATSPNPQLLTEGERKIVRRLLRLYRNLVFFPESMSDVPMEEWEIIPVEKVSVEKPILGKPKDNPAPVVIENKEEVKAVAVAPAVKKIVTPKLVATKVPMEIAKAGTDPEEAKLISLLTKYAPNSLEARVVKEEIKRRRKKS
;
A
#
# COMPACT_ATOMS: atom_id res chain seq x y z
N MET A 1 -42.23 -6.72 18.83
CA MET A 1 -41.40 -5.58 18.39
C MET A 1 -39.95 -5.97 18.62
N GLU A 2 -39.07 -5.70 17.66
CA GLU A 2 -37.63 -5.96 17.78
C GLU A 2 -37.01 -5.00 18.81
N SER A 3 -36.12 -5.50 19.68
CA SER A 3 -35.48 -4.66 20.71
C SER A 3 -34.54 -3.63 20.07
N LYS A 4 -34.37 -2.46 20.70
CA LYS A 4 -33.46 -1.41 20.22
C LYS A 4 -32.02 -1.93 20.05
N ALA A 5 -31.55 -2.75 20.99
CA ALA A 5 -30.22 -3.37 20.90
C ALA A 5 -30.04 -4.21 19.63
N MET A 6 -31.06 -4.97 19.22
CA MET A 6 -30.98 -5.77 17.98
C MET A 6 -30.98 -4.87 16.73
N GLN A 7 -31.75 -3.79 16.74
CA GLN A 7 -31.74 -2.81 15.64
C GLN A 7 -30.40 -2.08 15.53
N PHE A 8 -29.79 -1.72 16.67
CA PHE A 8 -28.44 -1.17 16.73
C PHE A 8 -27.41 -2.13 16.12
N LEU A 9 -27.40 -3.40 16.53
CA LEU A 9 -26.45 -4.39 16.00
C LEU A 9 -26.62 -4.58 14.49
N LYS A 10 -27.85 -4.61 13.97
CA LYS A 10 -28.11 -4.65 12.52
C LYS A 10 -27.49 -3.46 11.80
N LYS A 11 -27.70 -2.25 12.32
CA LYS A 11 -27.13 -1.01 11.77
C LYS A 11 -25.60 -0.99 11.86
N LEU A 12 -25.04 -1.46 12.97
CA LEU A 12 -23.59 -1.51 13.15
C LEU A 12 -22.92 -2.43 12.11
N VAL A 13 -23.52 -3.59 11.80
CA VAL A 13 -22.99 -4.53 10.79
C VAL A 13 -22.97 -3.93 9.38
N GLU A 14 -23.88 -3.00 9.06
CA GLU A 14 -23.94 -2.30 7.77
C GLU A 14 -22.84 -1.23 7.59
N LEU A 15 -22.11 -0.88 8.66
CA LEU A 15 -21.05 0.13 8.63
C LEU A 15 -19.67 -0.46 8.29
N PRO A 16 -18.71 0.39 7.86
CA PRO A 16 -17.33 -0.02 7.62
C PRO A 16 -16.71 -0.73 8.82
N GLU A 17 -15.74 -1.60 8.56
CA GLU A 17 -15.12 -2.45 9.57
C GLU A 17 -14.50 -1.65 10.71
N GLU A 18 -13.89 -0.51 10.37
CA GLU A 18 -13.26 0.42 11.29
C GLU A 18 -14.26 0.94 12.33
N VAL A 19 -15.48 1.24 11.90
CA VAL A 19 -16.56 1.70 12.79
C VAL A 19 -17.01 0.58 13.72
N ARG A 20 -17.17 -0.64 13.18
CA ARG A 20 -17.56 -1.82 13.97
C ARG A 20 -16.51 -2.15 15.02
N LEU A 21 -15.23 -2.11 14.63
CA LEU A 21 -14.11 -2.32 15.52
C LEU A 21 -14.11 -1.29 16.65
N TYR A 22 -14.28 -0.01 16.31
CA TYR A 22 -14.32 1.06 17.31
C TYR A 22 -15.43 0.88 18.34
N PHE A 23 -16.67 0.61 17.91
CA PHE A 23 -17.81 0.40 18.83
C PHE A 23 -17.80 -0.94 19.57
N GLY A 24 -16.78 -1.78 19.34
CA GLY A 24 -16.47 -2.95 20.17
C GLY A 24 -15.16 -2.80 20.95
N SER A 25 -14.50 -1.65 20.88
CA SER A 25 -13.15 -1.44 21.40
C SER A 25 -13.14 -0.95 22.85
N PRO A 26 -12.04 -1.18 23.60
CA PRO A 26 -11.83 -0.57 24.91
C PRO A 26 -11.85 0.98 24.88
N ALA A 27 -11.48 1.59 23.75
CA ALA A 27 -11.43 3.03 23.59
C ALA A 27 -12.83 3.67 23.61
N GLU A 28 -13.80 3.06 22.91
CA GLU A 28 -15.20 3.48 22.98
C GLU A 28 -15.75 3.28 24.40
N TYR A 29 -15.50 2.11 25.00
CA TYR A 29 -15.97 1.82 26.35
C TYR A 29 -15.47 2.85 27.37
N GLN A 30 -14.21 3.26 27.28
CA GLN A 30 -13.65 4.31 28.12
C GLN A 30 -14.36 5.65 27.89
N ALA A 31 -14.57 6.06 26.63
CA ALA A 31 -15.29 7.28 26.29
C ALA A 31 -16.71 7.30 26.85
N THR A 32 -17.43 6.18 26.74
CA THR A 32 -18.77 5.97 27.30
C THR A 32 -18.76 6.10 28.82
N LYS A 33 -17.81 5.47 29.53
CA LYS A 33 -17.66 5.58 30.99
C LYS A 33 -17.36 7.00 31.47
N GLU A 34 -16.58 7.75 30.71
CA GLU A 34 -16.33 9.17 31.01
C GLU A 34 -17.60 10.01 30.86
N ILE A 35 -18.40 9.79 29.81
CA ILE A 35 -19.70 10.49 29.65
C ILE A 35 -20.67 10.13 30.77
N GLU A 36 -20.80 8.84 31.11
CA GLU A 36 -21.64 8.39 32.23
C GLU A 36 -21.26 9.13 33.53
N THR A 37 -19.96 9.21 33.81
CA THR A 37 -19.43 9.83 35.03
C THR A 37 -19.62 11.35 35.02
N ASP A 38 -19.28 12.03 33.92
CA ASP A 38 -19.35 13.48 33.78
C ASP A 38 -20.79 14.02 33.94
N TYR A 39 -21.78 13.21 33.53
CA TYR A 39 -23.19 13.61 33.48
C TYR A 39 -24.11 12.84 34.44
N GLN A 40 -23.56 11.93 35.24
CA GLN A 40 -24.33 11.07 36.16
C GLN A 40 -25.43 10.28 35.44
N LEU A 41 -25.15 9.82 34.22
CA LEU A 41 -26.05 8.98 33.44
C LEU A 41 -25.88 7.52 33.86
N SER A 42 -26.97 6.76 33.82
CA SER A 42 -26.85 5.30 33.86
C SER A 42 -26.33 4.77 32.52
N SER A 43 -25.68 3.61 32.53
CA SER A 43 -25.28 2.91 31.29
C SER A 43 -26.48 2.77 30.34
N ASP A 44 -27.63 2.33 30.87
CA ASP A 44 -28.87 2.18 30.10
C ASP A 44 -29.33 3.48 29.44
N ASP A 45 -29.20 4.64 30.11
CA ASP A 45 -29.59 5.93 29.54
C ASP A 45 -28.69 6.29 28.35
N LEU A 46 -27.37 6.14 28.51
CA LEU A 46 -26.41 6.46 27.45
C LEU A 46 -26.51 5.48 26.27
N ASP A 47 -26.64 4.18 26.55
CA ASP A 47 -26.86 3.14 25.55
C ASP A 47 -28.13 3.41 24.75
N ASN A 48 -29.22 3.83 25.40
CA ASN A 48 -30.45 4.20 24.71
C ASN A 48 -30.26 5.42 23.80
N ILE A 49 -29.51 6.44 24.24
CA ILE A 49 -29.19 7.61 23.40
C ILE A 49 -28.38 7.20 22.17
N VAL A 50 -27.30 6.42 22.37
CA VAL A 50 -26.44 5.95 21.28
C VAL A 50 -27.24 5.09 20.30
N ASN A 51 -28.02 4.14 20.80
CA ASN A 51 -28.88 3.29 19.98
C ASN A 51 -29.88 4.11 19.16
N ASP A 52 -30.51 5.12 19.74
CA ASP A 52 -31.48 5.98 19.04
C ASP A 52 -30.83 6.82 17.93
N ILE A 53 -29.55 7.18 18.06
CA ILE A 53 -28.78 7.85 17.01
C ILE A 53 -28.53 6.89 15.85
N PHE A 54 -28.07 5.66 16.14
CA PHE A 54 -27.80 4.64 15.10
C PHE A 54 -29.06 4.23 14.34
N ILE A 55 -30.15 3.94 15.07
CA ILE A 55 -31.43 3.53 14.48
C ILE A 55 -31.99 4.64 13.58
N ALA A 56 -31.75 5.90 13.94
CA ALA A 56 -32.17 7.07 13.17
C ALA A 56 -31.14 7.52 12.12
N ASP A 57 -30.23 6.64 11.67
CA ASP A 57 -29.21 6.91 10.66
C ASP A 57 -28.38 8.18 10.97
N PHE A 58 -27.95 8.31 12.23
CA PHE A 58 -27.18 9.42 12.78
C PHE A 58 -27.90 10.78 12.72
N SER A 59 -29.24 10.78 12.73
CA SER A 59 -30.05 12.00 12.77
C SER A 59 -29.84 12.78 14.07
N LEU A 60 -29.40 14.04 13.94
CA LEU A 60 -29.21 14.96 15.07
C LEU A 60 -30.53 15.30 15.80
N ALA A 61 -31.67 15.22 15.10
CA ALA A 61 -32.97 15.38 15.74
C ALA A 61 -33.29 14.24 16.72
N SER A 62 -32.79 13.02 16.44
CA SER A 62 -32.90 11.87 17.34
C SER A 62 -32.08 12.12 18.61
N LEU A 63 -30.84 12.60 18.47
CA LEU A 63 -29.99 12.99 19.60
C LEU A 63 -30.69 14.03 20.50
N ASP A 64 -31.20 15.12 19.92
CA ASP A 64 -31.89 16.16 20.69
C ASP A 64 -33.17 15.64 21.37
N GLY A 65 -33.89 14.72 20.73
CA GLY A 65 -35.04 14.04 21.31
C GLY A 65 -34.67 13.16 22.51
N ALA A 66 -33.63 12.34 22.35
CA ALA A 66 -33.15 11.45 23.40
C ALA A 66 -32.61 12.23 24.61
N LEU A 67 -31.89 13.33 24.38
CA LEU A 67 -31.35 14.19 25.44
C LEU A 67 -32.45 14.85 26.29
N LYS A 68 -33.56 15.25 25.68
CA LYS A 68 -34.72 15.81 26.40
C LYS A 68 -35.40 14.80 27.34
N ALA A 69 -35.26 13.50 27.05
CA ALA A 69 -35.78 12.43 27.90
C ALA A 69 -34.89 12.13 29.11
N THR A 70 -33.64 12.64 29.12
CA THR A 70 -32.72 12.46 30.24
C THR A 70 -33.06 13.37 31.42
N LYS A 71 -32.51 13.05 32.60
CA LYS A 71 -32.59 13.90 33.80
C LYS A 71 -31.53 15.02 33.82
N VAL A 72 -30.71 15.13 32.78
CA VAL A 72 -29.63 16.11 32.71
C VAL A 72 -30.22 17.52 32.55
N PRO A 73 -29.82 18.50 33.39
CA PRO A 73 -30.35 19.86 33.32
C PRO A 73 -30.19 20.47 31.92
N ALA A 74 -31.19 21.22 31.46
CA ALA A 74 -31.19 21.85 30.13
C ALA A 74 -29.91 22.66 29.81
N PRO A 75 -29.30 23.43 30.73
CA PRO A 75 -28.03 24.12 30.46
C PRO A 75 -26.86 23.17 30.14
N SER A 76 -26.90 21.93 30.63
CA SER A 76 -25.86 20.92 30.43
C SER A 76 -26.11 20.03 29.21
N GLN A 77 -27.32 20.02 28.64
CA GLN A 77 -27.67 19.18 27.50
C GLN A 77 -26.87 19.53 26.24
N SER A 78 -26.54 20.81 26.01
CA SER A 78 -25.70 21.22 24.88
C SER A 78 -24.29 20.63 24.97
N LYS A 79 -23.72 20.63 26.19
CA LYS A 79 -22.40 20.06 26.46
C LYS A 79 -22.42 18.54 26.37
N LEU A 80 -23.45 17.88 26.91
CA LEU A 80 -23.63 16.43 26.79
C LEU A 80 -23.71 16.01 25.32
N ALA A 81 -24.50 16.73 24.51
CA ALA A 81 -24.58 16.46 23.07
C ALA A 81 -23.21 16.58 22.39
N ALA A 82 -22.46 17.65 22.70
CA ALA A 82 -21.13 17.85 22.14
C ALA A 82 -20.14 16.77 22.59
N ASP A 83 -20.21 16.31 23.83
CA ASP A 83 -19.36 15.23 24.34
C ASP A 83 -19.74 13.86 23.75
N ILE A 84 -21.02 13.56 23.56
CA ILE A 84 -21.43 12.36 22.82
C ILE A 84 -20.90 12.41 21.38
N LEU A 85 -21.12 13.52 20.68
CA LEU A 85 -20.64 13.72 19.31
C LEU A 85 -19.11 13.68 19.25
N GLY A 86 -18.42 14.32 20.18
CA GLY A 86 -16.97 14.48 20.20
C GLY A 86 -16.21 13.25 20.65
N LYS A 87 -16.66 12.59 21.72
CA LYS A 87 -15.97 11.44 22.29
C LYS A 87 -16.30 10.14 21.55
N LEU A 88 -17.54 9.97 21.06
CA LEU A 88 -18.01 8.71 20.44
C LEU A 88 -18.09 8.78 18.90
N PHE A 89 -18.60 9.87 18.33
CA PHE A 89 -18.89 9.90 16.88
C PHE A 89 -17.84 10.62 16.04
N LEU A 90 -17.06 11.54 16.63
CA LEU A 90 -16.00 12.24 15.94
C LEU A 90 -14.86 11.32 15.46
N PRO A 91 -14.44 10.29 16.23
CA PRO A 91 -13.41 9.36 15.78
C PRO A 91 -13.79 8.65 14.47
N VAL A 92 -15.07 8.35 14.28
CA VAL A 92 -15.61 7.67 13.10
C VAL A 92 -16.28 8.62 12.10
N ALA A 93 -16.16 9.94 12.26
CA ALA A 93 -16.93 10.92 11.49
C ALA A 93 -16.74 10.82 9.96
N ALA A 94 -15.58 10.36 9.50
CA ALA A 94 -15.29 10.16 8.07
C ALA A 94 -16.22 9.12 7.41
N PHE A 95 -16.82 8.24 8.20
CA PHE A 95 -17.72 7.17 7.74
C PHE A 95 -19.20 7.54 7.91
N LEU A 96 -19.50 8.69 8.51
CA LEU A 96 -20.86 9.14 8.78
C LEU A 96 -21.32 10.17 7.74
N LYS A 97 -22.64 10.25 7.52
CA LYS A 97 -23.25 11.24 6.62
C LYS A 97 -23.42 12.62 7.25
N ILE A 98 -22.99 12.80 8.51
CA ILE A 98 -23.15 14.03 9.28
C ILE A 98 -21.80 14.72 9.47
N ASP A 99 -21.80 16.05 9.41
CA ASP A 99 -20.63 16.86 9.78
C ASP A 99 -20.58 17.03 11.31
N VAL A 100 -19.99 16.04 11.97
CA VAL A 100 -19.87 16.00 13.44
C VAL A 100 -19.12 17.23 13.97
N LYS A 101 -18.07 17.69 13.28
CA LYS A 101 -17.28 18.86 13.69
C LYS A 101 -18.11 20.13 13.64
N ALA A 102 -18.83 20.36 12.54
CA ALA A 102 -19.70 21.52 12.40
C ALA A 102 -20.80 21.54 13.48
N GLU A 103 -21.36 20.38 13.82
CA GLU A 103 -22.40 20.30 14.85
C GLU A 103 -21.85 20.58 16.27
N ILE A 104 -20.65 20.10 16.61
CA ILE A 104 -19.96 20.46 17.87
C ILE A 104 -19.77 21.98 17.97
N ILE A 105 -19.31 22.61 16.89
CA ILE A 105 -19.10 24.08 16.82
C ILE A 105 -20.43 24.83 17.01
N LYS A 106 -21.48 24.39 16.32
CA LYS A 106 -22.83 24.98 16.42
C LYS A 106 -23.39 24.92 17.85
N ARG A 107 -23.00 23.92 18.62
CA ARG A 107 -23.36 23.76 20.05
C ARG A 107 -22.48 24.57 21.00
N GLY A 108 -21.54 25.36 20.47
CA GLY A 108 -20.67 26.26 21.25
C GLY A 108 -19.40 25.60 21.81
N HIS A 109 -18.99 24.46 21.26
CA HIS A 109 -17.83 23.70 21.73
C HIS A 109 -16.70 23.66 20.69
N ARG A 110 -15.49 23.33 21.14
CA ARG A 110 -14.28 23.27 20.31
C ARG A 110 -13.96 21.82 19.96
N PRO A 111 -14.02 21.38 18.70
CA PRO A 111 -13.73 19.99 18.32
C PRO A 111 -12.34 19.51 18.74
N GLU A 112 -11.37 20.42 18.87
CA GLU A 112 -9.97 20.10 19.18
C GLU A 112 -9.79 19.46 20.56
N ILE A 113 -10.72 19.68 21.49
CA ILE A 113 -10.66 19.06 22.83
C ILE A 113 -10.87 17.54 22.78
N TYR A 114 -11.42 17.02 21.67
CA TYR A 114 -11.69 15.60 21.46
C TYR A 114 -10.59 14.89 20.67
N GLN A 115 -9.45 15.55 20.40
CA GLN A 115 -8.31 14.93 19.73
C GLN A 115 -7.84 13.61 20.39
N PRO A 116 -7.82 13.46 21.73
CA PRO A 116 -7.43 12.20 22.35
C PRO A 116 -8.27 10.99 21.90
N TYR A 117 -9.56 11.18 21.60
CA TYR A 117 -10.43 10.09 21.14
C TYR A 117 -10.18 9.72 19.67
N LEU A 118 -9.77 10.69 18.84
CA LEU A 118 -9.30 10.44 17.47
C LEU A 118 -8.00 9.63 17.50
N ASP A 119 -7.07 10.00 18.38
CA ASP A 119 -5.79 9.31 18.54
C ASP A 119 -5.99 7.87 19.04
N ASN A 120 -6.88 7.67 20.03
CA ASN A 120 -7.24 6.32 20.51
C ASN A 120 -7.88 5.45 19.43
N PHE A 121 -8.76 6.01 18.58
CA PHE A 121 -9.32 5.29 17.45
C PHE A 121 -8.25 4.89 16.43
N ALA A 122 -7.32 5.80 16.11
CA ALA A 122 -6.20 5.48 15.24
C ALA A 122 -5.35 4.33 15.80
N GLU A 123 -5.08 4.32 17.11
CA GLU A 123 -4.37 3.20 17.77
C GLU A 123 -5.14 1.88 17.65
N VAL A 124 -6.46 1.87 17.86
CA VAL A 124 -7.30 0.66 17.70
C VAL A 124 -7.21 0.09 16.29
N ILE A 125 -7.24 0.96 15.27
CA ILE A 125 -7.14 0.56 13.86
C ILE A 125 -5.74 0.02 13.56
N GLU A 126 -4.70 0.68 14.07
CA GLU A 126 -3.33 0.23 13.91
C GLU A 126 -3.09 -1.14 14.56
N ASP A 127 -3.54 -1.33 15.81
CA ASP A 127 -3.41 -2.60 16.54
C ASP A 127 -4.11 -3.74 15.77
N LYS A 128 -5.32 -3.51 15.24
CA LYS A 128 -6.04 -4.54 14.47
C LYS A 128 -5.38 -4.86 13.13
N ASN A 129 -4.91 -3.84 12.42
CA ASN A 129 -4.17 -4.05 11.17
C ASN A 129 -2.88 -4.84 11.42
N PHE A 130 -2.23 -4.64 12.57
CA PHE A 130 -1.05 -5.40 12.96
C PHE A 130 -1.37 -6.85 13.28
N GLU A 131 -2.45 -7.13 14.02
CA GLU A 131 -2.93 -8.50 14.25
C GLU A 131 -3.23 -9.23 12.93
N SER A 132 -3.93 -8.58 12.00
CA SER A 132 -4.22 -9.16 10.69
C SER A 132 -2.95 -9.39 9.86
N LEU A 133 -1.94 -8.52 9.98
CA LEU A 133 -0.65 -8.73 9.35
C LEU A 133 0.08 -9.93 9.96
N GLU A 134 0.07 -10.08 11.29
CA GLU A 134 0.66 -11.23 11.99
C GLU A 134 -0.01 -12.54 11.56
N GLU A 135 -1.35 -12.57 11.49
CA GLU A 135 -2.09 -13.73 10.97
C GLU A 135 -1.74 -14.06 9.52
N LEU A 136 -1.53 -13.05 8.65
CA LEU A 136 -1.11 -13.26 7.27
C LEU A 136 0.32 -13.80 7.17
N VAL A 137 1.23 -13.30 8.01
CA VAL A 137 2.61 -13.79 8.09
C VAL A 137 2.63 -15.22 8.58
N ASP A 138 1.91 -15.54 9.66
CA ASP A 138 1.80 -16.90 10.21
C ASP A 138 1.18 -17.86 9.19
N LEU A 139 0.11 -17.43 8.50
CA LEU A 139 -0.49 -18.22 7.43
C LEU A 139 0.54 -18.48 6.33
N HIS A 140 1.23 -17.44 5.86
CA HIS A 140 2.24 -17.56 4.83
C HIS A 140 3.39 -18.48 5.26
N GLU A 141 3.92 -18.34 6.48
CA GLU A 141 4.95 -19.23 7.03
C GLU A 141 4.46 -20.69 7.13
N SER A 142 3.18 -20.89 7.47
CA SER A 142 2.59 -22.23 7.58
C SER A 142 2.32 -22.90 6.23
N THR A 143 2.06 -22.11 5.18
CA THR A 143 1.75 -22.61 3.82
C THR A 143 2.96 -22.66 2.91
N PHE A 144 3.99 -21.84 3.16
CA PHE A 144 5.16 -21.76 2.30
C PHE A 144 6.14 -22.89 2.62
N ASN A 145 6.15 -23.94 1.79
CA ASN A 145 7.16 -24.98 1.85
C ASN A 145 8.27 -24.69 0.83
N PRO A 146 9.49 -24.27 1.25
CA PRO A 146 10.54 -23.85 0.34
C PRO A 146 11.02 -24.93 -0.63
N VAL A 147 10.78 -26.21 -0.34
CA VAL A 147 11.13 -27.31 -1.26
C VAL A 147 10.06 -27.50 -2.33
N GLU A 148 8.78 -27.41 -1.95
CA GLU A 148 7.67 -27.51 -2.89
C GLU A 148 7.65 -26.30 -3.83
N GLU A 149 7.86 -25.09 -3.29
CA GLU A 149 7.94 -23.85 -4.07
C GLU A 149 9.13 -23.83 -5.03
N GLU A 150 10.29 -24.37 -4.60
CA GLU A 150 11.45 -24.55 -5.46
C GLU A 150 11.12 -25.49 -6.64
N ASN A 151 10.50 -26.63 -6.37
CA ASN A 151 10.15 -27.59 -7.41
C ASN A 151 9.08 -27.03 -8.36
N ALA A 152 8.03 -26.41 -7.82
CA ALA A 152 6.97 -25.78 -8.60
C ALA A 152 7.52 -24.67 -9.51
N SER A 153 8.42 -23.83 -9.00
CA SER A 153 9.09 -22.80 -9.78
C SER A 153 9.93 -23.39 -10.92
N LEU A 154 10.69 -24.46 -10.65
CA LEU A 154 11.50 -25.12 -11.67
C LEU A 154 10.64 -25.82 -12.75
N ASP A 155 9.54 -26.44 -12.35
CA ASP A 155 8.60 -27.10 -13.27
C ASP A 155 7.93 -26.08 -14.19
N LEU A 156 7.47 -24.95 -13.63
CA LEU A 156 6.94 -23.83 -14.39
C LEU A 156 7.94 -23.30 -15.42
N PHE A 157 9.19 -23.07 -15.01
CA PHE A 157 10.24 -22.61 -15.92
C PHE A 157 10.70 -23.68 -16.93
N THR A 158 10.32 -24.94 -16.74
CA THR A 158 10.65 -26.02 -17.67
C THR A 158 9.57 -26.20 -18.74
N GLY A 159 8.30 -26.07 -18.38
CA GLY A 159 7.18 -26.49 -19.23
C GLY A 159 6.08 -25.46 -19.49
N ASP A 160 6.05 -24.33 -18.78
CA ASP A 160 5.00 -23.31 -18.89
C ASP A 160 5.54 -21.87 -18.83
N LEU A 161 6.78 -21.68 -19.30
CA LEU A 161 7.38 -20.36 -19.37
C LEU A 161 6.62 -19.46 -20.33
N LYS A 162 6.07 -20.00 -21.43
CA LYS A 162 5.24 -19.21 -22.35
C LYS A 162 3.95 -18.73 -21.68
N GLY A 163 3.33 -19.55 -20.83
CA GLY A 163 2.17 -19.18 -20.03
C GLY A 163 2.49 -17.97 -19.16
N ILE A 164 3.54 -18.08 -18.35
CA ILE A 164 4.03 -17.00 -17.48
C ILE A 164 4.34 -15.71 -18.25
N LEU A 165 5.01 -15.83 -19.40
CA LEU A 165 5.36 -14.67 -20.24
C LEU A 165 4.17 -14.04 -20.97
N ASN A 166 3.03 -14.73 -21.06
CA ASN A 166 1.78 -14.19 -21.61
C ASN A 166 0.76 -13.84 -20.54
N ASP A 167 1.01 -14.20 -19.28
CA ASP A 167 0.04 -14.04 -18.23
C ASP A 167 -0.32 -12.56 -18.03
N THR A 168 -1.62 -12.35 -17.86
CA THR A 168 -2.27 -11.06 -17.61
C THR A 168 -2.80 -10.97 -16.18
N ASP A 169 -2.82 -12.07 -15.44
CA ASP A 169 -3.16 -12.09 -14.02
C ASP A 169 -1.99 -11.52 -13.21
N ILE A 170 -2.14 -10.24 -12.84
CA ILE A 170 -1.12 -9.51 -12.09
C ILE A 170 -0.92 -10.14 -10.70
N ASP A 171 -1.98 -10.63 -10.07
CA ASP A 171 -1.92 -11.17 -8.72
C ASP A 171 -1.16 -12.51 -8.72
N ALA A 172 -1.47 -13.40 -9.67
CA ALA A 172 -0.75 -14.67 -9.84
C ALA A 172 0.76 -14.45 -10.12
N VAL A 173 1.10 -13.51 -11.00
CA VAL A 173 2.50 -13.19 -11.31
C VAL A 173 3.21 -12.56 -10.10
N ASN A 174 2.51 -11.74 -9.31
CA ASN A 174 3.06 -11.15 -8.08
C ASN A 174 3.31 -12.20 -7.00
N THR A 175 2.40 -13.16 -6.83
CA THR A 175 2.60 -14.31 -5.92
C THR A 175 3.84 -15.10 -6.34
N LEU A 176 3.99 -15.41 -7.62
CA LEU A 176 5.17 -16.11 -8.14
C LEU A 176 6.45 -15.28 -7.98
N ASN A 177 6.39 -13.96 -8.19
CA ASN A 177 7.52 -13.06 -7.94
C ASN A 177 7.97 -13.10 -6.47
N GLY A 178 7.02 -13.08 -5.52
CA GLY A 178 7.31 -13.20 -4.09
C GLY A 178 8.02 -14.51 -3.76
N ALA A 179 7.51 -15.63 -4.28
CA ALA A 179 8.13 -16.94 -4.11
C ALA A 179 9.56 -16.99 -4.71
N LEU A 180 9.74 -16.49 -5.93
CA LEU A 180 11.06 -16.45 -6.59
C LEU A 180 12.06 -15.58 -5.82
N ILE A 181 11.67 -14.39 -5.37
CA ILE A 181 12.55 -13.50 -4.59
C ILE A 181 12.95 -14.17 -3.27
N TYR A 182 11.99 -14.80 -2.59
CA TYR A 182 12.27 -15.56 -1.37
C TYR A 182 13.28 -16.67 -1.65
N LEU A 183 13.06 -17.49 -2.68
CA LEU A 183 13.94 -18.61 -3.01
C LEU A 183 15.33 -18.12 -3.43
N LEU A 184 15.43 -17.08 -4.25
CA LEU A 184 16.70 -16.48 -4.66
C LEU A 184 17.51 -15.95 -3.47
N SER A 185 16.83 -15.40 -2.46
CA SER A 185 17.47 -14.82 -1.28
C SER A 185 17.85 -15.86 -0.23
N ASN A 186 17.09 -16.96 -0.13
CA ASN A 186 17.16 -17.88 1.01
C ASN A 186 17.59 -19.33 0.64
N LYS A 187 17.64 -19.71 -0.65
CA LYS A 187 18.08 -21.04 -1.10
C LYS A 187 19.42 -20.95 -1.85
N PRO A 188 20.55 -21.40 -1.23
CA PRO A 188 21.91 -21.23 -1.75
C PRO A 188 22.15 -21.75 -3.19
N ASP A 189 21.40 -22.75 -3.64
CA ASP A 189 21.56 -23.34 -4.97
C ASP A 189 20.44 -22.97 -5.97
N PHE A 190 19.39 -22.30 -5.50
CA PHE A 190 18.21 -22.07 -6.33
C PHE A 190 18.55 -21.19 -7.54
N HIS A 191 19.33 -20.13 -7.33
CA HIS A 191 19.76 -19.21 -8.38
C HIS A 191 20.45 -19.95 -9.54
N ASN A 192 21.37 -20.87 -9.23
CA ASN A 192 22.05 -21.67 -10.25
C ASN A 192 21.10 -22.63 -10.98
N LYS A 193 20.20 -23.29 -10.25
CA LYS A 193 19.22 -24.22 -10.83
C LYS A 193 18.27 -23.50 -11.78
N ILE A 194 17.65 -22.41 -11.34
CA ILE A 194 16.66 -21.68 -12.13
C ILE A 194 17.29 -21.01 -13.36
N ASN A 195 18.52 -20.48 -13.24
CA ASN A 195 19.27 -19.95 -14.38
C ASN A 195 19.57 -21.03 -15.42
N LYS A 196 20.01 -22.22 -14.97
CA LYS A 196 20.23 -23.35 -15.86
C LYS A 196 18.94 -23.79 -16.55
N THR A 197 17.86 -23.94 -15.79
CA THR A 197 16.54 -24.30 -16.32
C THR A 197 16.09 -23.31 -17.39
N LEU A 198 16.22 -22.00 -17.15
CA LEU A 198 15.85 -20.97 -18.12
C LEU A 198 16.70 -21.04 -19.41
N LEU A 199 18.03 -21.21 -19.28
CA LEU A 199 18.94 -21.27 -20.43
C LEU A 199 18.85 -22.57 -21.24
N ASP A 200 18.34 -23.64 -20.62
CA ASP A 200 18.12 -24.94 -21.26
C ASP A 200 16.67 -25.15 -21.71
N ASN A 201 15.74 -24.21 -21.43
CA ASN A 201 14.32 -24.33 -21.76
C ASN A 201 14.08 -24.47 -23.28
N GLN A 202 13.49 -25.60 -23.68
CA GLN A 202 13.17 -25.94 -25.08
C GLN A 202 11.73 -25.61 -25.49
N GLU A 203 10.98 -24.89 -24.66
CA GLU A 203 9.61 -24.49 -24.95
C GLU A 203 9.58 -23.47 -26.10
N VAL A 204 8.71 -23.71 -27.08
CA VAL A 204 8.56 -22.85 -28.27
C VAL A 204 7.69 -21.64 -27.92
N ILE A 205 8.32 -20.48 -27.75
CA ILE A 205 7.65 -19.23 -27.37
C ILE A 205 7.25 -18.37 -28.58
N THR A 206 7.87 -18.58 -29.74
CA THR A 206 7.54 -17.90 -31.00
C THR A 206 7.35 -18.90 -32.14
N THR A 207 6.48 -18.57 -33.09
CA THR A 207 6.26 -19.35 -34.32
C THR A 207 7.40 -19.20 -35.31
N GLN A 208 8.07 -18.04 -35.31
CA GLN A 208 9.21 -17.79 -36.20
C GLN A 208 10.48 -18.49 -35.71
N SER A 209 11.20 -19.05 -36.68
CA SER A 209 12.51 -19.68 -36.47
C SER A 209 13.62 -18.63 -36.48
N LEU A 210 14.68 -18.87 -35.71
CA LEU A 210 15.88 -18.07 -35.70
C LEU A 210 16.82 -18.53 -36.81
N THR A 211 17.44 -17.59 -37.51
CA THR A 211 18.41 -17.88 -38.57
C THR A 211 19.83 -17.79 -38.02
N TRP A 212 20.49 -18.93 -37.87
CA TRP A 212 21.91 -19.01 -37.50
C TRP A 212 22.76 -19.51 -38.66
N ALA A 213 24.09 -19.38 -38.55
CA ALA A 213 25.02 -19.89 -39.56
C ALA A 213 24.89 -21.41 -39.79
N GLU A 214 24.48 -22.15 -38.76
CA GLU A 214 24.25 -23.61 -38.79
C GLU A 214 22.87 -23.99 -39.35
N GLY A 215 22.06 -23.01 -39.74
CA GLY A 215 20.69 -23.19 -40.23
C GLY A 215 19.61 -22.63 -39.30
N ALA A 216 18.36 -22.90 -39.65
CA ALA A 216 17.20 -22.48 -38.89
C ALA A 216 17.11 -23.24 -37.55
N LYS A 217 16.89 -22.51 -36.46
CA LYS A 217 16.61 -23.05 -35.13
C LYS A 217 15.20 -22.68 -34.71
N ALA A 218 14.53 -23.56 -33.96
CA ALA A 218 13.19 -23.29 -33.45
C ALA A 218 13.16 -22.05 -32.53
N GLY A 219 12.03 -21.36 -32.49
CA GLY A 219 11.75 -20.18 -31.64
C GLY A 219 11.60 -20.49 -30.15
N THR A 220 12.53 -21.25 -29.58
CA THR A 220 12.51 -21.63 -28.15
C THR A 220 13.08 -20.54 -27.26
N ALA A 221 12.72 -20.54 -25.98
CA ALA A 221 13.26 -19.59 -25.01
C ALA A 221 14.80 -19.64 -24.96
N ALA A 222 15.38 -20.85 -24.85
CA ALA A 222 16.84 -21.03 -24.88
C ALA A 222 17.49 -20.46 -26.15
N ASN A 223 16.89 -20.66 -27.33
CA ASN A 223 17.48 -20.16 -28.57
C ASN A 223 17.40 -18.63 -28.66
N TRP A 224 16.32 -18.00 -28.19
CA TRP A 224 16.22 -16.54 -28.11
C TRP A 224 17.23 -15.93 -27.15
N LEU A 225 17.46 -16.55 -25.99
CA LEU A 225 18.49 -16.11 -25.05
C LEU A 225 19.89 -16.25 -25.64
N LYS A 226 20.20 -17.39 -26.29
CA LYS A 226 21.49 -17.63 -26.97
C LYS A 226 21.74 -16.63 -28.09
N ASP A 227 20.72 -16.30 -28.87
CA ASP A 227 20.81 -15.30 -29.95
C ASP A 227 21.16 -13.92 -29.39
N PHE A 228 20.45 -13.49 -28.34
CA PHE A 228 20.70 -12.22 -27.67
C PHE A 228 22.11 -12.14 -27.07
N ILE A 229 22.53 -13.18 -26.34
CA ILE A 229 23.84 -13.26 -25.68
C ILE A 229 24.97 -13.27 -26.72
N LYS A 230 24.78 -13.95 -27.86
CA LYS A 230 25.77 -13.98 -28.94
C LYS A 230 26.00 -12.59 -29.54
N GLU A 231 24.95 -11.78 -29.65
CA GLU A 231 25.03 -10.44 -30.24
C GLU A 231 25.48 -9.36 -29.24
N ASN A 232 25.03 -9.44 -27.98
CA ASN A 232 25.20 -8.37 -26.98
C ASN A 232 26.14 -8.72 -25.81
N GLY A 233 26.58 -9.98 -25.71
CA GLY A 233 27.35 -10.49 -24.57
C GLY A 233 26.48 -10.99 -23.42
N SER A 234 27.13 -11.53 -22.39
CA SER A 234 26.51 -12.06 -21.17
C SER A 234 26.57 -11.10 -19.99
N ASP A 235 26.95 -9.84 -20.22
CA ASP A 235 27.00 -8.82 -19.17
C ASP A 235 25.62 -8.22 -18.89
N ILE A 236 25.47 -7.57 -17.74
CA ILE A 236 24.25 -6.84 -17.42
C ILE A 236 23.99 -5.73 -18.45
N TYR A 237 22.77 -5.65 -18.95
CA TYR A 237 22.38 -4.70 -19.99
C TYR A 237 21.19 -3.84 -19.56
N ASN A 238 20.99 -2.72 -20.26
CA ASN A 238 19.92 -1.77 -19.97
C ASN A 238 18.81 -1.79 -21.05
N SER A 239 17.78 -0.96 -20.85
CA SER A 239 16.65 -0.85 -21.78
C SER A 239 17.04 -0.41 -23.19
N VAL A 240 18.15 0.31 -23.35
CA VAL A 240 18.64 0.78 -24.66
C VAL A 240 19.20 -0.39 -25.47
N VAL A 241 19.99 -1.26 -24.86
CA VAL A 241 20.53 -2.47 -25.50
C VAL A 241 19.39 -3.40 -25.93
N LEU A 242 18.44 -3.65 -25.03
CA LEU A 242 17.26 -4.46 -25.32
C LEU A 242 16.43 -3.89 -26.48
N SER A 243 16.16 -2.58 -26.46
CA SER A 243 15.37 -1.93 -27.50
C SER A 243 16.09 -1.94 -28.85
N ARG A 244 17.42 -1.77 -28.86
CA ARG A 244 18.24 -1.88 -30.06
C ARG A 244 18.13 -3.29 -30.65
N TYR A 245 18.40 -4.33 -29.86
CA TYR A 245 18.29 -5.71 -30.32
C TYR A 245 16.92 -6.01 -30.94
N LEU A 246 15.83 -5.66 -30.26
CA LEU A 246 14.47 -5.91 -30.77
C LEU A 246 14.13 -5.11 -32.04
N ALA A 247 14.82 -4.01 -32.32
CA ALA A 247 14.55 -3.16 -33.47
C ALA A 247 15.47 -3.45 -34.66
N THR A 248 16.73 -3.79 -34.42
CA THR A 248 17.77 -3.85 -35.46
C THR A 248 18.27 -5.26 -35.75
N SER A 249 18.12 -6.21 -34.83
CA SER A 249 18.61 -7.58 -35.06
C SER A 249 17.72 -8.30 -36.08
N PRO A 250 18.29 -9.09 -37.02
CA PRO A 250 17.53 -9.74 -38.08
C PRO A 250 16.43 -10.69 -37.57
N ASN A 251 16.67 -11.43 -36.48
CA ASN A 251 15.70 -12.41 -35.96
C ASN A 251 14.46 -11.71 -35.34
N PRO A 252 14.60 -10.76 -34.39
CA PRO A 252 13.45 -10.05 -33.83
C PRO A 252 12.64 -9.23 -34.85
N GLN A 253 13.23 -8.78 -35.95
CA GLN A 253 12.52 -8.02 -36.98
C GLN A 253 11.40 -8.81 -37.65
N LEU A 254 11.52 -10.13 -37.74
CA LEU A 254 10.54 -11.03 -38.34
C LEU A 254 9.35 -11.36 -37.41
N LEU A 255 9.43 -10.95 -36.14
CA LEU A 255 8.40 -11.22 -35.14
C LEU A 255 7.18 -10.32 -35.30
N THR A 256 6.00 -10.92 -35.09
CA THR A 256 4.77 -10.17 -34.83
C THR A 256 4.91 -9.32 -33.56
N GLU A 257 4.02 -8.35 -33.36
CA GLU A 257 4.04 -7.50 -32.16
C GLU A 257 3.89 -8.31 -30.86
N GLY A 258 2.97 -9.29 -30.85
CA GLY A 258 2.75 -10.19 -29.72
C GLY A 258 3.99 -11.04 -29.39
N GLU A 259 4.62 -11.65 -30.40
CA GLU A 259 5.85 -12.42 -30.20
C GLU A 259 7.02 -11.53 -29.73
N ARG A 260 7.13 -10.33 -30.30
CA ARG A 260 8.15 -9.36 -29.89
C ARG A 260 7.97 -8.94 -28.43
N LYS A 261 6.72 -8.82 -27.97
CA LYS A 261 6.39 -8.59 -26.55
C LYS A 261 6.80 -9.77 -25.67
N ILE A 262 6.55 -11.02 -26.09
CA ILE A 262 7.00 -12.22 -25.37
C ILE A 262 8.53 -12.25 -25.26
N VAL A 263 9.25 -12.06 -26.37
CA VAL A 263 10.73 -12.04 -26.38
C VAL A 263 11.28 -10.89 -25.51
N ARG A 264 10.64 -9.72 -25.52
CA ARG A 264 10.99 -8.61 -24.62
C ARG A 264 10.85 -9.01 -23.15
N ARG A 265 9.74 -9.66 -22.76
CA ARG A 265 9.51 -10.14 -21.38
C ARG A 265 10.53 -11.22 -21.01
N LEU A 266 10.81 -12.18 -21.90
CA LEU A 266 11.81 -13.22 -21.69
C LEU A 266 13.19 -12.63 -21.40
N LEU A 267 13.62 -11.63 -22.18
CA LEU A 267 14.92 -11.01 -22.01
C LEU A 267 14.99 -10.26 -20.67
N ARG A 268 13.97 -9.47 -20.33
CA ARG A 268 13.88 -8.80 -19.02
C ARG A 268 13.90 -9.80 -17.86
N LEU A 269 13.16 -10.91 -17.96
CA LEU A 269 13.21 -12.01 -16.99
C LEU A 269 14.63 -12.55 -16.86
N TYR A 270 15.30 -12.84 -17.97
CA TYR A 270 16.70 -13.29 -17.97
C TYR A 270 17.62 -12.30 -17.25
N ARG A 271 17.49 -10.99 -17.51
CA ARG A 271 18.26 -9.96 -16.80
C ARG A 271 17.97 -9.99 -15.30
N ASN A 272 16.70 -9.98 -14.93
CA ASN A 272 16.27 -9.86 -13.54
C ASN A 272 16.64 -11.10 -12.72
N LEU A 273 16.62 -12.27 -13.35
CA LEU A 273 16.98 -13.54 -12.71
C LEU A 273 18.49 -13.74 -12.62
N VAL A 274 19.22 -13.61 -13.74
CA VAL A 274 20.67 -13.91 -13.77
C VAL A 274 21.49 -12.91 -12.97
N PHE A 275 21.10 -11.63 -13.01
CA PHE A 275 21.79 -10.56 -12.28
C PHE A 275 21.00 -10.15 -11.03
N PHE A 276 20.35 -11.08 -10.35
CA PHE A 276 19.75 -10.80 -9.05
C PHE A 276 20.81 -10.82 -7.95
N PRO A 277 20.85 -9.83 -7.03
CA PRO A 277 19.94 -8.68 -6.89
C PRO A 277 20.39 -7.42 -7.66
N GLU A 278 21.53 -7.42 -8.32
CA GLU A 278 22.15 -6.22 -8.91
C GLU A 278 21.25 -5.48 -9.92
N SER A 279 20.45 -6.23 -10.69
CA SER A 279 19.47 -5.72 -11.66
C SER A 279 18.35 -4.86 -11.05
N MET A 280 18.15 -4.95 -9.73
CA MET A 280 17.12 -4.25 -8.96
C MET A 280 17.68 -3.16 -8.03
N SER A 281 18.99 -2.88 -8.09
CA SER A 281 19.66 -1.96 -7.16
C SER A 281 19.10 -0.53 -7.12
N ASP A 282 18.47 -0.08 -8.21
CA ASP A 282 17.83 1.24 -8.34
C ASP A 282 16.30 1.20 -8.14
N VAL A 283 15.72 0.06 -7.76
CA VAL A 283 14.28 -0.16 -7.62
C VAL A 283 13.94 -0.40 -6.14
N PRO A 284 12.92 0.28 -5.57
CA PRO A 284 12.43 -0.02 -4.23
C PRO A 284 12.06 -1.51 -4.10
N MET A 285 12.30 -2.10 -2.93
CA MET A 285 12.08 -3.54 -2.71
C MET A 285 10.63 -3.96 -2.97
N GLU A 286 9.68 -3.06 -2.71
CA GLU A 286 8.25 -3.24 -2.93
C GLU A 286 7.88 -3.29 -4.43
N GLU A 287 8.79 -2.86 -5.31
CA GLU A 287 8.63 -2.85 -6.76
C GLU A 287 9.52 -3.88 -7.47
N TRP A 288 10.18 -4.79 -6.73
CA TRP A 288 11.02 -5.84 -7.32
C TRP A 288 10.17 -6.87 -8.08
N GLU A 289 10.55 -7.14 -9.34
CA GLU A 289 9.83 -8.05 -10.23
C GLU A 289 10.81 -8.97 -10.97
N ILE A 290 10.90 -10.25 -10.60
CA ILE A 290 11.70 -11.22 -11.37
C ILE A 290 11.07 -11.44 -12.75
N ILE A 291 9.77 -11.73 -12.76
CA ILE A 291 8.91 -11.79 -13.94
C ILE A 291 8.30 -10.40 -14.15
N PRO A 292 8.65 -9.70 -15.25
CA PRO A 292 8.15 -8.37 -15.51
C PRO A 292 6.63 -8.37 -15.74
N VAL A 293 5.94 -7.44 -15.07
CA VAL A 293 4.50 -7.20 -15.27
C VAL A 293 4.30 -5.98 -16.16
N GLU A 294 3.33 -6.06 -17.08
CA GLU A 294 2.94 -4.88 -17.83
C GLU A 294 2.02 -4.00 -16.99
N LYS A 295 2.61 -3.03 -16.31
CA LYS A 295 1.86 -1.95 -15.67
C LYS A 295 1.22 -1.13 -16.78
N VAL A 296 -0.09 -1.26 -16.95
CA VAL A 296 -0.87 -0.34 -17.77
C VAL A 296 -0.57 1.04 -17.21
N SER A 297 0.14 1.85 -17.98
CA SER A 297 0.42 3.22 -17.61
C SER A 297 -0.94 3.89 -17.60
N VAL A 298 -1.58 3.97 -16.43
CA VAL A 298 -2.70 4.88 -16.25
C VAL A 298 -2.03 6.24 -16.36
N GLU A 299 -1.99 6.79 -17.58
CA GLU A 299 -1.62 8.16 -17.81
C GLU A 299 -2.53 8.96 -16.89
N LYS A 300 -2.00 9.38 -15.74
CA LYS A 300 -2.69 10.31 -14.86
C LYS A 300 -2.98 11.49 -15.78
N PRO A 301 -4.26 11.81 -16.05
CA PRO A 301 -4.58 12.91 -16.94
C PRO A 301 -3.86 14.11 -16.36
N ILE A 302 -2.97 14.69 -17.15
CA ILE A 302 -2.23 15.89 -16.77
C ILE A 302 -3.29 16.99 -16.60
N LEU A 303 -3.81 17.09 -15.38
CA LEU A 303 -4.74 18.12 -14.96
C LEU A 303 -3.99 19.45 -15.06
N GLY A 304 -4.40 20.28 -16.01
CA GLY A 304 -3.98 21.68 -16.05
C GLY A 304 -3.19 22.10 -17.28
N LYS A 305 -3.85 22.10 -18.45
CA LYS A 305 -3.75 23.28 -19.30
C LYS A 305 -5.11 23.99 -19.28
N PRO A 306 -5.21 25.21 -18.77
CA PRO A 306 -6.44 25.99 -18.89
C PRO A 306 -6.70 26.25 -20.37
N LYS A 307 -7.90 25.89 -20.84
CA LYS A 307 -8.42 26.31 -22.13
C LYS A 307 -8.80 27.78 -22.02
N ASP A 308 -7.89 28.68 -22.40
CA ASP A 308 -8.25 30.05 -22.72
C ASP A 308 -8.89 30.09 -24.12
N ASN A 309 -10.20 30.37 -24.10
CA ASN A 309 -11.10 30.99 -25.07
C ASN A 309 -10.99 30.78 -26.61
N PRO A 310 -12.15 30.79 -27.29
CA PRO A 310 -12.24 30.64 -28.74
C PRO A 310 -11.90 31.95 -29.46
N ALA A 311 -11.14 31.87 -30.54
CA ALA A 311 -10.95 32.98 -31.47
C ALA A 311 -12.11 33.06 -32.48
N PRO A 312 -12.53 34.26 -32.92
CA PRO A 312 -13.14 34.45 -34.23
C PRO A 312 -12.06 34.76 -35.29
N VAL A 313 -12.48 34.71 -36.54
CA VAL A 313 -11.69 34.42 -37.75
C VAL A 313 -11.12 35.69 -38.45
N VAL A 314 -10.08 35.47 -39.25
CA VAL A 314 -9.59 36.17 -40.48
C VAL A 314 -8.65 37.39 -40.30
N ILE A 315 -7.41 37.32 -40.80
CA ILE A 315 -6.90 37.89 -42.09
C ILE A 315 -5.39 37.62 -42.26
N GLU A 316 -5.03 37.39 -43.53
CA GLU A 316 -3.77 37.04 -44.18
C GLU A 316 -2.51 37.91 -43.99
N ASN A 317 -1.38 37.21 -44.21
CA ASN A 317 -0.17 37.57 -44.99
C ASN A 317 1.05 38.29 -44.35
N LYS A 318 2.18 37.54 -44.44
CA LYS A 318 3.49 37.85 -45.04
C LYS A 318 4.75 38.04 -44.14
N GLU A 319 5.74 37.22 -44.49
CA GLU A 319 7.21 37.42 -44.53
C GLU A 319 8.02 37.63 -43.23
N GLU A 320 8.70 36.54 -42.85
CA GLU A 320 10.17 36.35 -42.78
C GLU A 320 11.09 37.14 -41.80
N VAL A 321 12.01 36.34 -41.23
CA VAL A 321 13.34 36.60 -40.62
C VAL A 321 13.43 37.20 -39.19
N LYS A 322 13.84 36.37 -38.22
CA LYS A 322 15.23 36.30 -37.68
C LYS A 322 15.31 35.57 -36.33
N ALA A 323 16.35 34.75 -36.23
CA ALA A 323 16.82 34.10 -35.03
C ALA A 323 17.31 35.10 -33.97
N VAL A 324 16.98 34.84 -32.70
CA VAL A 324 17.75 35.32 -31.54
C VAL A 324 17.84 34.20 -30.52
N ALA A 325 19.08 33.85 -30.21
CA ALA A 325 19.48 32.96 -29.12
C ALA A 325 19.24 33.64 -27.76
N VAL A 326 18.72 32.88 -26.78
CA VAL A 326 18.78 33.26 -25.36
C VAL A 326 19.17 32.03 -24.54
N ALA A 327 20.24 32.20 -23.77
CA ALA A 327 20.84 31.24 -22.86
C ALA A 327 19.91 30.83 -21.69
N PRO A 328 20.11 29.66 -21.07
CA PRO A 328 19.32 29.23 -19.92
C PRO A 328 19.87 29.84 -18.62
N ALA A 329 19.06 30.64 -17.95
CA ALA A 329 19.29 31.05 -16.56
C ALA A 329 18.81 29.94 -15.61
N VAL A 330 19.76 29.17 -15.09
CA VAL A 330 19.56 28.15 -14.05
C VAL A 330 19.15 28.85 -12.75
N LYS A 331 17.89 28.70 -12.34
CA LYS A 331 17.44 29.04 -10.98
C LYS A 331 17.76 27.85 -10.06
N LYS A 332 18.70 28.07 -9.13
CA LYS A 332 18.96 27.21 -7.97
C LYS A 332 17.66 27.02 -7.18
N ILE A 333 17.21 25.78 -7.09
CA ILE A 333 16.20 25.35 -6.11
C ILE A 333 16.94 25.24 -4.78
N VAL A 334 16.57 26.11 -3.84
CA VAL A 334 16.98 26.05 -2.44
C VAL A 334 16.10 24.99 -1.77
N THR A 335 16.71 23.89 -1.34
CA THR A 335 16.08 22.88 -0.51
C THR A 335 15.72 23.47 0.86
N PRO A 336 14.48 23.31 1.35
CA PRO A 336 14.14 23.68 2.72
C PRO A 336 14.86 22.77 3.71
N LYS A 337 15.62 23.39 4.60
CA LYS A 337 16.26 22.75 5.75
C LYS A 337 15.17 22.27 6.70
N LEU A 338 15.00 20.95 6.82
CA LEU A 338 14.14 20.35 7.86
C LEU A 338 14.63 20.82 9.24
N VAL A 339 13.76 21.55 9.94
CA VAL A 339 13.95 21.91 11.33
C VAL A 339 13.59 20.67 12.15
N ALA A 340 14.58 20.08 12.81
CA ALA A 340 14.38 19.01 13.76
C ALA A 340 13.59 19.54 14.97
N THR A 341 12.31 19.20 15.04
CA THR A 341 11.50 19.41 16.23
C THR A 341 11.96 18.44 17.30
N LYS A 342 12.72 18.93 18.29
CA LYS A 342 13.07 18.16 19.48
C LYS A 342 11.81 18.00 20.34
N VAL A 343 11.24 16.80 20.36
CA VAL A 343 10.30 16.41 21.41
C VAL A 343 11.11 16.08 22.68
N PRO A 344 10.73 16.55 23.87
CA PRO A 344 11.38 16.16 25.12
C PRO A 344 11.17 14.67 25.37
N MET A 345 12.26 13.89 25.34
CA MET A 345 12.25 12.48 25.70
C MET A 345 12.42 12.38 27.22
N GLU A 346 11.31 12.30 27.94
CA GLU A 346 11.31 11.99 29.36
C GLU A 346 11.51 10.48 29.54
N ILE A 347 12.75 10.04 29.76
CA ILE A 347 13.04 8.65 30.16
C ILE A 347 14.03 8.67 31.33
N ALA A 348 13.53 8.27 32.50
CA ALA A 348 14.08 7.16 33.30
C ALA A 348 13.37 7.10 34.66
N LYS A 349 12.51 6.09 34.87
CA LYS A 349 12.27 5.55 36.21
C LYS A 349 13.13 4.30 36.37
N ALA A 350 13.89 4.24 37.45
CA ALA A 350 14.74 3.11 37.80
C ALA A 350 13.88 1.85 38.04
N GLY A 351 14.14 0.77 37.29
CA GLY A 351 13.47 -0.53 37.45
C GLY A 351 13.22 -1.33 36.17
N THR A 352 13.50 -0.81 34.98
CA THR A 352 13.23 -1.49 33.69
C THR A 352 14.12 -2.72 33.45
N ASP A 353 13.49 -3.81 32.98
CA ASP A 353 14.12 -5.04 32.46
C ASP A 353 15.31 -4.70 31.53
N PRO A 354 16.50 -5.34 31.71
CA PRO A 354 17.66 -5.14 30.84
C PRO A 354 17.36 -5.26 29.34
N GLU A 355 16.40 -6.10 28.95
CA GLU A 355 15.97 -6.25 27.56
C GLU A 355 15.11 -5.07 27.08
N GLU A 356 14.24 -4.53 27.94
CA GLU A 356 13.45 -3.34 27.63
C GLU A 356 14.35 -2.11 27.40
N ALA A 357 15.40 -1.96 28.22
CA ALA A 357 16.39 -0.90 28.04
C ALA A 357 17.11 -0.98 26.68
N LYS A 358 17.39 -2.19 26.18
CA LYS A 358 17.97 -2.39 24.85
C LYS A 358 16.99 -1.96 23.76
N LEU A 359 15.71 -2.33 23.87
CA LEU A 359 14.68 -1.94 22.89
C LEU A 359 14.47 -0.42 22.86
N ILE A 360 14.44 0.23 24.02
CA ILE A 360 14.38 1.71 24.12
C ILE A 360 15.60 2.35 23.44
N SER A 361 16.80 1.76 23.59
CA SER A 361 17.98 2.23 22.88
C SER A 361 17.88 2.02 21.36
N LEU A 362 17.28 0.91 20.92
CA LEU A 362 17.05 0.60 19.50
C LEU A 362 16.12 1.64 18.86
N LEU A 363 15.08 2.07 19.59
CA LEU A 363 14.13 3.09 19.14
C LEU A 363 14.78 4.41 18.72
N THR A 364 15.87 4.80 19.40
CA THR A 364 16.59 6.05 19.07
C THR A 364 17.36 5.97 17.74
N LYS A 365 17.54 4.77 17.18
CA LYS A 365 18.25 4.55 15.91
C LYS A 365 17.33 4.64 14.68
N TYR A 366 16.02 4.62 14.87
CA TYR A 366 15.04 4.61 13.79
C TYR A 366 14.31 5.95 13.68
N ALA A 367 13.82 6.28 12.48
CA ALA A 367 12.99 7.47 12.32
C ALA A 367 11.65 7.27 13.07
N PRO A 368 11.07 8.30 13.72
CA PRO A 368 9.91 8.14 14.61
C PRO A 368 8.69 7.44 14.01
N ASN A 369 8.57 7.45 12.66
CA ASN A 369 7.48 6.88 11.88
C ASN A 369 7.92 5.72 10.97
N SER A 370 9.14 5.18 11.13
CA SER A 370 9.59 4.03 10.32
C SER A 370 8.97 2.72 10.82
N LEU A 371 8.90 1.72 9.94
CA LEU A 371 8.36 0.40 10.27
C LEU A 371 9.13 -0.22 11.45
N GLU A 372 10.45 -0.07 11.48
CA GLU A 372 11.32 -0.59 12.53
C GLU A 372 11.08 0.11 13.87
N ALA A 373 10.87 1.44 13.88
CA ALA A 373 10.49 2.16 15.10
C ALA A 373 9.14 1.65 15.64
N ARG A 374 8.20 1.28 14.76
CA ARG A 374 6.89 0.75 15.15
C ARG A 374 7.00 -0.66 15.73
N VAL A 375 7.73 -1.55 15.08
CA VAL A 375 7.99 -2.92 15.57
C VAL A 375 8.65 -2.90 16.96
N VAL A 376 9.63 -2.03 17.18
CA VAL A 376 10.30 -1.93 18.48
C VAL A 376 9.37 -1.36 19.57
N LYS A 377 8.51 -0.40 19.24
CA LYS A 377 7.48 0.12 20.17
C LYS A 377 6.51 -0.99 20.60
N GLU A 378 6.03 -1.79 19.66
CA GLU A 378 5.12 -2.89 19.95
C GLU A 378 5.78 -3.98 20.81
N GLU A 379 7.04 -4.34 20.55
CA GLU A 379 7.75 -5.31 21.38
C GLU A 379 7.92 -4.80 22.83
N ILE A 380 8.14 -3.50 23.03
CA ILE A 380 8.17 -2.87 24.37
C ILE A 380 6.78 -2.94 25.02
N LYS A 381 5.71 -2.59 24.30
CA LYS A 381 4.31 -2.65 24.77
C LYS A 381 3.95 -4.08 25.20
N ARG A 382 4.30 -5.09 24.38
CA ARG A 382 4.09 -6.52 24.66
C ARG A 382 4.80 -6.99 25.92
N ARG A 383 6.05 -6.57 26.14
CA ARG A 383 6.82 -6.95 27.34
C ARG A 383 6.28 -6.33 28.61
N ARG A 384 5.86 -5.06 28.55
CA ARG A 384 5.21 -4.39 29.70
C ARG A 384 3.88 -5.01 30.10
N LYS A 385 3.14 -5.61 29.16
CA LYS A 385 1.91 -6.37 29.46
C LYS A 385 2.17 -7.72 30.13
N LYS A 386 3.38 -8.29 30.00
CA LYS A 386 3.77 -9.59 30.57
C LYS A 386 4.43 -9.50 31.95
N SER A 387 4.94 -8.33 32.32
CA SER A 387 5.46 -8.02 33.66
C SER A 387 4.36 -7.49 34.56
#